data_AF-A0A9C6T0E7-F1
#
_entry.id   AF-A0A9C6T0E7-F1
#
_cell.length_a   1.000
_cell.length_b   1.000
_cell.length_c   1.000
_cell.angle_alpha   90.00
_cell.angle_beta   90.00
_cell.angle_gamma   90.00
#
_symmetry.space_group_name_H-M   'P 1'
#
loop_
_entity.id
_entity.type
_entity.pdbx_description
1 polymer ?
#
loop_
_entity_poly.entity_id
_entity_poly.type
_entity_poly.pdbx_seq_one_letter_code
_entity_poly.pdbx_strand_id
1 'polypeptide(L)'
;MHFGTTNFISNEVYVTIIQSDGYNCFIPTVENTGCASFYEYSDAQPKFQTDQIGELVEGVSFTFTGKIPINCERFSINFVYNNEARDIALHINPRLPQNYIVRNTKVYDVWGREEVSSALPFLLRRGDKFAIQVLITSACYMISVNGHHFAEYAHRLPYGNVKILEVKGDVEEIGMERTIVQSYPRRLAESAARSIDAHLDSEEDEVDCNVNKNITNTIPHEWCLINSKLSDNSPKNNCNTSDLGLTLPYYGTLLPKSLKEGRCLKIEGRVRLLPHSFYINLQQGQNIWPHPIIAFHLNPRFSQTSNGAIGKAIVCRNAWYNGGWAQEERSELDTNLRPGRTFCLAIVCSHDSFEVYVNNQFITEFKYQIKPDMIDTVYIQGDVKLWKVTLELNPIIKGKNIRIYHNPLYTEES
;
A
#
# COMPACT_ATOMS: atom_id res chain seq x y z
N MET A 1 -17.15 -63.99 -20.56
CA MET A 1 -17.63 -63.50 -19.25
C MET A 1 -17.77 -62.00 -19.34
N HIS A 2 -18.91 -61.48 -18.89
CA HIS A 2 -19.28 -60.07 -18.87
C HIS A 2 -18.22 -59.15 -18.24
N PHE A 3 -18.04 -57.96 -18.84
CA PHE A 3 -17.98 -56.63 -18.20
C PHE A 3 -18.37 -55.64 -19.32
N GLY A 4 -19.40 -54.79 -19.28
CA GLY A 4 -19.94 -53.98 -18.20
C GLY A 4 -19.67 -52.50 -18.54
N THR A 5 -20.43 -51.91 -19.46
CA THR A 5 -20.37 -50.47 -19.77
C THR A 5 -21.20 -49.68 -18.77
N THR A 6 -20.55 -48.81 -17.99
CA THR A 6 -21.19 -47.69 -17.29
C THR A 6 -20.86 -46.40 -18.00
N ASN A 7 -21.85 -45.77 -18.64
CA ASN A 7 -21.75 -44.42 -19.17
C ASN A 7 -22.01 -43.41 -18.05
N PHE A 8 -21.07 -42.51 -17.82
CA PHE A 8 -21.35 -41.20 -17.22
C PHE A 8 -21.05 -40.13 -18.28
N ILE A 9 -22.06 -39.28 -18.50
CA ILE A 9 -22.04 -38.18 -19.46
C ILE A 9 -21.17 -37.06 -18.86
N SER A 10 -20.06 -36.76 -19.52
CA SER A 10 -19.41 -35.45 -19.44
C SER A 10 -18.81 -35.10 -20.80
N ASN A 11 -19.20 -33.95 -21.33
CA ASN A 11 -18.79 -33.34 -22.59
C ASN A 11 -17.40 -33.79 -23.10
N GLU A 12 -17.38 -34.48 -24.23
CA GLU A 12 -16.17 -34.92 -24.92
C GLU A 12 -15.40 -33.71 -25.47
N VAL A 13 -14.20 -33.48 -24.95
CA VAL A 13 -13.16 -32.68 -25.59
C VAL A 13 -12.44 -33.60 -26.57
N TYR A 14 -12.57 -33.36 -27.87
CA TYR A 14 -11.76 -34.06 -28.87
C TYR A 14 -10.34 -33.46 -28.87
N VAL A 15 -9.34 -34.26 -28.53
CA VAL A 15 -7.93 -33.89 -28.54
C VAL A 15 -7.29 -34.47 -29.80
N THR A 16 -6.91 -33.60 -30.75
CA THR A 16 -6.09 -34.00 -31.91
C THR A 16 -4.64 -33.65 -31.63
N ILE A 17 -3.79 -34.67 -31.51
CA ILE A 17 -2.34 -34.51 -31.36
C ILE A 17 -1.73 -34.38 -32.76
N ILE A 18 -1.10 -33.24 -33.07
CA ILE A 18 -0.23 -33.11 -34.25
C ILE A 18 1.19 -32.91 -33.75
N GLN A 19 2.08 -33.83 -34.15
CA GLN A 19 3.46 -33.88 -33.73
C GLN A 19 4.36 -33.20 -34.78
N SER A 20 4.97 -32.07 -34.42
CA SER A 20 6.18 -31.57 -35.09
C SER A 20 7.06 -30.81 -34.10
N ASP A 21 8.24 -31.37 -33.85
CA ASP A 21 9.45 -30.78 -33.28
C ASP A 21 9.34 -29.89 -32.02
N GLY A 22 9.38 -30.56 -30.87
CA GLY A 22 10.27 -30.13 -29.78
C GLY A 22 9.72 -29.21 -28.68
N TYR A 23 8.49 -28.70 -28.78
CA TYR A 23 7.86 -27.96 -27.69
C TYR A 23 6.39 -28.36 -27.52
N ASN A 24 6.03 -28.91 -26.36
CA ASN A 24 4.64 -29.20 -26.01
C ASN A 24 3.90 -27.88 -25.73
N CYS A 25 3.25 -27.32 -26.74
CA CYS A 25 2.27 -26.25 -26.57
C CYS A 25 0.87 -26.86 -26.45
N PHE A 26 0.26 -26.73 -25.28
CA PHE A 26 -1.15 -27.10 -25.06
C PHE A 26 -2.04 -25.95 -25.55
N ILE A 27 -2.80 -26.17 -26.62
CA ILE A 27 -3.82 -25.22 -27.09
C ILE A 27 -5.19 -25.86 -26.81
N PRO A 28 -6.00 -25.33 -25.87
CA PRO A 28 -7.40 -25.72 -25.77
C PRO A 28 -8.17 -25.02 -26.90
N THR A 29 -8.73 -25.81 -27.82
CA THR A 29 -9.78 -25.33 -28.73
C THR A 29 -11.08 -25.20 -27.96
N VAL A 30 -11.51 -23.97 -27.69
CA VAL A 30 -12.86 -23.69 -27.19
C VAL A 30 -13.73 -23.35 -28.39
N GLU A 31 -14.78 -24.14 -28.62
CA GLU A 31 -15.80 -23.82 -29.62
C GLU A 31 -16.46 -22.47 -29.27
N ASN A 32 -16.54 -21.62 -30.29
CA ASN A 32 -17.00 -20.24 -30.19
C ASN A 32 -18.52 -20.19 -30.00
N THR A 33 -18.99 -20.38 -28.76
CA THR A 33 -20.35 -19.98 -28.36
C THR A 33 -20.30 -18.49 -28.04
N GLY A 34 -20.92 -17.66 -28.88
CA GLY A 34 -20.92 -16.20 -28.82
C GLY A 34 -21.45 -15.61 -27.50
N CYS A 35 -20.62 -15.62 -26.48
CA CYS A 35 -20.80 -14.88 -25.25
C CYS A 35 -19.85 -13.70 -25.31
N ALA A 36 -20.40 -12.49 -25.50
CA ALA A 36 -19.64 -11.24 -25.41
C ALA A 36 -18.75 -11.31 -24.16
N SER A 37 -17.43 -11.15 -24.35
CA SER A 37 -16.52 -11.21 -23.22
C SER A 37 -16.86 -10.07 -22.25
N PHE A 38 -16.69 -10.28 -20.94
CA PHE A 38 -16.92 -9.22 -19.94
C PHE A 38 -16.09 -7.95 -20.25
N TYR A 39 -15.10 -8.02 -21.13
CA TYR A 39 -14.19 -6.93 -21.54
C TYR A 39 -14.65 -6.13 -22.77
N GLU A 40 -15.77 -6.47 -23.41
CA GLU A 40 -16.27 -5.72 -24.56
C GLU A 40 -16.91 -4.38 -24.14
N TYR A 41 -16.34 -3.29 -24.64
CA TYR A 41 -16.93 -1.96 -24.53
C TYR A 41 -18.02 -1.81 -25.60
N SER A 42 -19.09 -1.07 -25.30
CA SER A 42 -20.11 -0.71 -26.29
C SER A 42 -19.51 0.08 -27.46
N ASP A 43 -18.42 0.81 -27.22
CA ASP A 43 -17.61 1.49 -28.23
C ASP A 43 -16.38 0.64 -28.58
N ALA A 44 -16.31 0.16 -29.82
CA ALA A 44 -15.20 -0.68 -30.29
C ALA A 44 -13.87 0.08 -30.46
N GLN A 45 -13.92 1.39 -30.68
CA GLN A 45 -12.74 2.21 -31.00
C GLN A 45 -12.12 2.87 -29.76
N PRO A 46 -10.79 2.98 -29.69
CA PRO A 46 -10.14 3.71 -28.62
C PRO A 46 -10.44 5.21 -28.68
N LYS A 47 -10.66 5.82 -27.51
CA LYS A 47 -10.80 7.27 -27.37
C LYS A 47 -9.46 8.00 -27.47
N PHE A 48 -8.36 7.29 -27.21
CA PHE A 48 -7.00 7.75 -27.42
C PHE A 48 -6.15 6.57 -27.87
N GLN A 49 -5.29 6.78 -28.87
CA GLN A 49 -4.31 5.81 -29.31
C GLN A 49 -3.06 6.54 -29.80
N THR A 50 -1.88 5.97 -29.51
CA THR A 50 -0.62 6.42 -30.08
C THR A 50 0.37 5.27 -30.21
N ASP A 51 1.16 5.29 -31.27
CA ASP A 51 2.33 4.43 -31.51
C ASP A 51 3.67 5.18 -31.27
N GLN A 52 3.60 6.48 -30.98
CA GLN A 52 4.75 7.34 -30.71
C GLN A 52 5.23 7.21 -29.26
N ILE A 53 5.54 5.98 -28.85
CA ILE A 53 5.87 5.64 -27.47
C ILE A 53 7.37 5.53 -27.22
N GLY A 54 8.17 5.56 -28.29
CA GLY A 54 9.62 5.42 -28.26
C GLY A 54 10.09 4.03 -27.82
N GLU A 55 11.40 3.91 -27.59
CA GLU A 55 11.96 2.70 -26.99
C GLU A 55 11.57 2.61 -25.50
N LEU A 56 11.26 1.39 -25.05
CA LEU A 56 10.92 1.09 -23.67
C LEU A 56 12.11 0.47 -22.97
N VAL A 57 12.63 1.19 -21.99
CA VAL A 57 13.71 0.77 -21.09
C VAL A 57 13.30 1.07 -19.65
N GLU A 58 14.00 0.49 -18.69
CA GLU A 58 13.78 0.80 -17.27
C GLU A 58 13.91 2.31 -17.00
N GLY A 59 12.96 2.87 -16.24
CA GLY A 59 12.87 4.30 -15.97
C GLY A 59 11.94 5.05 -16.91
N VAL A 60 11.49 4.45 -18.02
CA VAL A 60 10.44 5.04 -18.86
C VAL A 60 9.11 4.99 -18.11
N SER A 61 8.42 6.13 -18.02
CA SER A 61 7.15 6.29 -17.35
C SER A 61 6.13 6.93 -18.28
N PHE A 62 4.88 6.46 -18.20
CA PHE A 62 3.73 7.06 -18.87
C PHE A 62 2.75 7.56 -17.83
N THR A 63 2.35 8.84 -17.91
CA THR A 63 1.31 9.41 -17.06
C THR A 63 0.08 9.71 -17.90
N PHE A 64 -1.00 8.98 -17.63
CA PHE A 64 -2.30 9.18 -18.25
C PHE A 64 -3.14 10.09 -17.36
N THR A 65 -3.62 11.19 -17.92
CA THR A 65 -4.57 12.09 -17.27
C THR A 65 -5.88 12.09 -18.00
N GLY A 66 -6.95 12.43 -17.30
CA GLY A 66 -8.27 12.53 -17.91
C GLY A 66 -9.32 12.92 -16.90
N LYS A 67 -10.56 13.01 -17.38
CA LYS A 67 -11.75 13.26 -16.58
C LYS A 67 -12.67 12.05 -16.62
N ILE A 68 -13.16 11.66 -15.45
CA ILE A 68 -14.10 10.56 -15.29
C ILE A 68 -15.53 11.11 -15.42
N PRO A 69 -16.32 10.69 -16.43
CA PRO A 69 -17.72 11.09 -16.55
C PRO A 69 -18.57 10.68 -15.34
N ILE A 70 -19.67 11.40 -15.09
CA ILE A 70 -20.56 11.13 -13.96
C ILE A 70 -21.24 9.75 -14.04
N ASN A 71 -21.38 9.22 -15.26
CA ASN A 71 -21.97 7.93 -15.58
C ASN A 71 -20.92 6.88 -15.96
N CYS A 72 -19.64 7.09 -15.62
CA CYS A 72 -18.57 6.17 -15.95
C CYS A 72 -18.77 4.82 -15.26
N GLU A 73 -18.93 3.76 -16.06
CA GLU A 73 -18.95 2.38 -15.61
C GLU A 73 -17.52 1.85 -15.53
N ARG A 74 -16.76 2.03 -16.61
CA ARG A 74 -15.36 1.59 -16.71
C ARG A 74 -14.62 2.22 -17.87
N PHE A 75 -13.30 2.27 -17.75
CA PHE A 75 -12.38 2.57 -18.85
C PHE A 75 -11.16 1.66 -18.76
N SER A 76 -10.33 1.60 -19.81
CA SER A 76 -9.07 0.87 -19.77
C SER A 76 -7.92 1.65 -20.37
N ILE A 77 -6.73 1.45 -19.82
CA ILE A 77 -5.44 1.83 -20.40
C ILE A 77 -4.73 0.54 -20.79
N ASN A 78 -4.32 0.42 -22.06
CA ASN A 78 -3.75 -0.79 -22.62
C ASN A 78 -2.36 -0.52 -23.21
N PHE A 79 -1.43 -1.42 -22.90
CA PHE A 79 -0.09 -1.49 -23.49
C PHE A 79 -0.09 -2.66 -24.48
N VAL A 80 -0.08 -2.35 -25.76
CA VAL A 80 -0.46 -3.26 -26.84
C VAL A 80 0.74 -3.55 -27.77
N TYR A 81 0.84 -4.79 -28.20
CA TYR A 81 1.79 -5.24 -29.21
C TYR A 81 1.28 -4.89 -30.61
N ASN A 82 2.19 -4.58 -31.53
CA ASN A 82 1.84 -4.43 -32.94
C ASN A 82 1.97 -5.77 -33.69
N ASN A 83 1.26 -6.79 -33.21
CA ASN A 83 1.11 -8.09 -33.88
C ASN A 83 -0.34 -8.29 -34.36
N GLU A 84 -0.59 -9.33 -35.14
CA GLU A 84 -1.92 -9.61 -35.71
C GLU A 84 -3.00 -9.77 -34.63
N ALA A 85 -2.66 -10.43 -33.52
CA ALA A 85 -3.55 -10.66 -32.39
C ALA A 85 -3.80 -9.42 -31.52
N ARG A 86 -3.01 -8.35 -31.70
CA ARG A 86 -2.99 -7.16 -30.83
C ARG A 86 -2.91 -7.51 -29.35
N ASP A 87 -1.93 -8.34 -29.00
CA ASP A 87 -1.74 -8.80 -27.63
C ASP A 87 -1.59 -7.61 -26.67
N ILE A 88 -2.19 -7.72 -25.49
CA ILE A 88 -2.15 -6.67 -24.46
C ILE A 88 -1.21 -7.13 -23.36
N ALA A 89 -0.01 -6.54 -23.30
CA ALA A 89 0.98 -6.81 -22.26
C ALA A 89 0.49 -6.38 -20.88
N LEU A 90 -0.13 -5.21 -20.80
CA LEU A 90 -0.74 -4.67 -19.59
C LEU A 90 -2.08 -4.02 -19.92
N HIS A 91 -3.14 -4.56 -19.33
CA HIS A 91 -4.49 -4.00 -19.31
C HIS A 91 -4.75 -3.44 -17.91
N ILE A 92 -5.00 -2.14 -17.77
CA ILE A 92 -5.45 -1.51 -16.53
C ILE A 92 -6.90 -1.11 -16.71
N ASN A 93 -7.82 -1.71 -15.96
CA ASN A 93 -9.25 -1.45 -16.10
C ASN A 93 -9.91 -1.09 -14.76
N PRO A 94 -10.02 0.22 -14.46
CA PRO A 94 -10.89 0.71 -13.40
C PRO A 94 -12.35 0.37 -13.67
N ARG A 95 -13.01 -0.24 -12.68
CA ARG A 95 -14.45 -0.56 -12.68
C ARG A 95 -15.10 0.18 -11.51
N LEU A 96 -15.77 1.29 -11.83
CA LEU A 96 -16.17 2.29 -10.84
C LEU A 96 -17.32 1.84 -9.92
N PRO A 97 -18.37 1.14 -10.42
CA PRO A 97 -19.43 0.64 -9.53
C PRO A 97 -18.89 -0.36 -8.49
N GLN A 98 -17.89 -1.15 -8.86
CA GLN A 98 -17.30 -2.16 -7.98
C GLN A 98 -16.10 -1.65 -7.17
N ASN A 99 -15.63 -0.42 -7.43
CA ASN A 99 -14.52 0.21 -6.72
C ASN A 99 -13.22 -0.62 -6.72
N TYR A 100 -12.84 -1.21 -7.86
CA TYR A 100 -11.53 -1.84 -8.01
C TYR A 100 -10.93 -1.60 -9.40
N ILE A 101 -9.63 -1.87 -9.52
CA ILE A 101 -8.88 -1.75 -10.78
C ILE A 101 -8.30 -3.12 -11.13
N VAL A 102 -8.75 -3.67 -12.25
CA VAL A 102 -8.21 -4.92 -12.79
C VAL A 102 -6.88 -4.64 -13.48
N ARG A 103 -5.90 -5.52 -13.25
CA ARG A 103 -4.73 -5.67 -14.10
C ARG A 103 -4.71 -7.05 -14.74
N ASN A 104 -4.46 -7.12 -16.04
CA ASN A 104 -4.36 -8.41 -16.73
C ASN A 104 -3.52 -8.30 -18.02
N THR A 105 -3.32 -9.44 -18.68
CA THR A 105 -2.66 -9.60 -19.97
C THR A 105 -3.60 -10.39 -20.88
N LYS A 106 -3.59 -10.07 -22.18
CA LYS A 106 -4.40 -10.74 -23.21
C LYS A 106 -3.49 -11.23 -24.32
N VAL A 107 -3.60 -12.50 -24.70
CA VAL A 107 -2.77 -13.14 -25.73
C VAL A 107 -3.67 -13.94 -26.66
N TYR A 108 -3.57 -13.75 -27.98
CA TYR A 108 -4.42 -14.42 -28.98
C TYR A 108 -5.92 -14.35 -28.63
N ASP A 109 -6.36 -13.14 -28.29
CA ASP A 109 -7.74 -12.84 -27.86
C ASP A 109 -8.18 -13.46 -26.52
N VAL A 110 -7.30 -14.20 -25.82
CA VAL A 110 -7.60 -14.86 -24.55
C VAL A 110 -7.02 -14.07 -23.37
N TRP A 111 -7.86 -13.80 -22.36
CA TRP A 111 -7.44 -13.15 -21.12
C TRP A 111 -6.74 -14.12 -20.17
N GLY A 112 -5.67 -13.65 -19.54
CA GLY A 112 -4.99 -14.36 -18.46
C GLY A 112 -5.72 -14.23 -17.11
N ARG A 113 -5.00 -14.52 -16.02
CA ARG A 113 -5.51 -14.39 -14.65
C ARG A 113 -5.60 -12.93 -14.21
N GLU A 114 -6.76 -12.47 -13.79
CA GLU A 114 -6.94 -11.11 -13.25
C GLU A 114 -6.18 -10.89 -11.92
N GLU A 115 -5.63 -9.69 -11.76
CA GLU A 115 -5.14 -9.15 -10.50
C GLU A 115 -5.99 -7.95 -10.06
N VAL A 116 -6.69 -8.10 -8.93
CA VAL A 116 -7.67 -7.09 -8.43
C VAL A 116 -7.29 -6.49 -7.08
N SER A 117 -6.40 -7.15 -6.33
CA SER A 117 -6.01 -6.73 -4.99
C SER A 117 -5.13 -5.48 -5.02
N SER A 118 -5.43 -4.52 -4.15
CA SER A 118 -4.57 -3.38 -3.81
C SER A 118 -4.65 -3.12 -2.32
N ALA A 119 -3.57 -2.59 -1.74
CA ALA A 119 -3.54 -2.15 -0.35
C ALA A 119 -4.22 -0.78 -0.15
N LEU A 120 -4.54 -0.08 -1.24
CA LEU A 120 -5.19 1.22 -1.20
C LEU A 120 -6.70 1.10 -1.43
N PRO A 121 -7.51 1.98 -0.81
CA PRO A 121 -8.90 2.13 -1.21
C PRO A 121 -8.98 2.62 -2.66
N PHE A 122 -10.14 2.46 -3.27
CA PHE A 122 -10.38 2.99 -4.62
C PHE A 122 -10.25 4.52 -4.63
N LEU A 123 -9.30 5.03 -5.41
CA LEU A 123 -8.92 6.46 -5.45
C LEU A 123 -9.55 7.24 -6.61
N LEU A 124 -10.39 6.60 -7.43
CA LEU A 124 -11.03 7.22 -8.58
C LEU A 124 -12.49 7.56 -8.26
N ARG A 125 -12.95 8.72 -8.71
CA ARG A 125 -14.30 9.21 -8.45
C ARG A 125 -14.94 9.74 -9.73
N ARG A 126 -16.22 9.44 -9.91
CA ARG A 126 -17.06 9.98 -10.99
C ARG A 126 -17.11 11.51 -10.87
N GLY A 127 -16.89 12.21 -11.98
CA GLY A 127 -16.83 13.67 -12.05
C GLY A 127 -15.44 14.28 -11.84
N ASP A 128 -14.50 13.54 -11.25
CA ASP A 128 -13.16 14.05 -10.93
C ASP A 128 -12.17 13.80 -12.07
N LYS A 129 -11.06 14.54 -12.02
CA LYS A 129 -9.87 14.25 -12.84
C LYS A 129 -9.05 13.13 -12.18
N PHE A 130 -8.31 12.40 -13.00
CA PHE A 130 -7.38 11.37 -12.52
C PHE A 130 -5.99 11.55 -13.14
N ALA A 131 -5.01 10.97 -12.47
CA ALA A 131 -3.68 10.70 -13.00
C ALA A 131 -3.28 9.26 -12.68
N ILE A 132 -3.04 8.44 -13.72
CA ILE A 132 -2.51 7.09 -13.59
C ILE A 132 -1.10 7.09 -14.18
N GLN A 133 -0.09 6.87 -13.34
CA GLN A 133 1.29 6.74 -13.77
C GLN A 133 1.68 5.27 -13.85
N VAL A 134 2.30 4.86 -14.95
CA VAL A 134 2.86 3.53 -15.16
C VAL A 134 4.35 3.68 -15.41
N LEU A 135 5.17 3.29 -14.44
CA LEU A 135 6.63 3.19 -14.58
C LEU A 135 6.99 1.77 -15.02
N ILE A 136 7.87 1.68 -16.02
CA ILE A 136 8.48 0.42 -16.45
C ILE A 136 9.78 0.21 -15.66
N THR A 137 9.87 -0.91 -14.95
CA THR A 137 11.12 -1.41 -14.38
C THR A 137 11.51 -2.71 -15.07
N SER A 138 12.72 -3.22 -14.83
CA SER A 138 13.14 -4.53 -15.32
C SER A 138 12.26 -5.68 -14.79
N ALA A 139 11.72 -5.54 -13.57
CA ALA A 139 10.94 -6.59 -12.93
C ALA A 139 9.42 -6.50 -13.22
N CYS A 140 8.85 -5.30 -13.29
CA CYS A 140 7.41 -5.11 -13.36
C CYS A 140 6.98 -3.74 -13.92
N TYR A 141 5.68 -3.57 -14.12
CA TYR A 141 5.05 -2.26 -14.22
C TYR A 141 4.66 -1.78 -12.81
N MET A 142 5.12 -0.60 -12.42
CA MET A 142 4.67 0.06 -11.18
C MET A 142 3.59 1.08 -11.50
N ILE A 143 2.42 0.94 -10.88
CA ILE A 143 1.21 1.68 -11.21
C ILE A 143 0.83 2.56 -10.02
N SER A 144 0.78 3.88 -10.24
CA SER A 144 0.26 4.84 -9.25
C SER A 144 -1.08 5.40 -9.70
N VAL A 145 -1.93 5.74 -8.74
CA VAL A 145 -3.22 6.42 -8.97
C VAL A 145 -3.22 7.66 -8.10
N ASN A 146 -3.38 8.83 -8.72
CA ASN A 146 -3.39 10.14 -8.08
C ASN A 146 -2.20 10.36 -7.13
N GLY A 147 -0.99 9.98 -7.58
CA GLY A 147 0.26 10.15 -6.83
C GLY A 147 0.49 9.14 -5.71
N HIS A 148 -0.40 8.17 -5.51
CA HIS A 148 -0.22 7.07 -4.58
C HIS A 148 0.13 5.78 -5.31
N HIS A 149 1.19 5.09 -4.89
CA HIS A 149 1.53 3.78 -5.43
C HIS A 149 0.40 2.79 -5.15
N PHE A 150 -0.20 2.27 -6.23
CA PHE A 150 -1.41 1.45 -6.16
C PHE A 150 -1.09 -0.04 -6.28
N ALA A 151 -0.20 -0.39 -7.19
CA ALA A 151 0.15 -1.78 -7.47
C ALA A 151 1.45 -1.93 -8.25
N GLU A 152 2.02 -3.12 -8.14
CA GLU A 152 2.98 -3.67 -9.10
C GLU A 152 2.26 -4.72 -9.97
N TYR A 153 2.68 -4.85 -11.22
CA TYR A 153 2.22 -5.90 -12.13
C TYR A 153 3.42 -6.52 -12.83
N ALA A 154 3.75 -7.76 -12.46
CA ALA A 154 4.88 -8.47 -13.03
C ALA A 154 4.74 -8.63 -14.54
N HIS A 155 5.84 -8.49 -15.28
CA HIS A 155 5.83 -8.63 -16.73
C HIS A 155 5.45 -10.06 -17.12
N ARG A 156 4.26 -10.25 -17.68
CA ARG A 156 3.82 -11.54 -18.26
C ARG A 156 4.21 -11.67 -19.72
N LEU A 157 4.39 -10.54 -20.40
CA LEU A 157 4.93 -10.45 -21.75
C LEU A 157 6.10 -9.45 -21.75
N PRO A 158 7.11 -9.60 -22.62
CA PRO A 158 8.24 -8.67 -22.72
C PRO A 158 7.83 -7.22 -23.02
N TYR A 159 8.01 -6.30 -22.06
CA TYR A 159 7.60 -4.91 -22.25
C TYR A 159 8.22 -4.24 -23.48
N GLY A 160 9.41 -4.65 -23.95
CA GLY A 160 10.06 -4.10 -25.15
C GLY A 160 9.29 -4.29 -26.47
N ASN A 161 8.36 -5.26 -26.49
CA ASN A 161 7.51 -5.53 -27.65
C ASN A 161 6.22 -4.70 -27.68
N VAL A 162 5.91 -3.95 -26.61
CA VAL A 162 4.83 -2.97 -26.62
C VAL A 162 5.17 -1.88 -27.63
N LYS A 163 4.20 -1.55 -28.50
CA LYS A 163 4.35 -0.54 -29.55
C LYS A 163 3.21 0.47 -29.56
N ILE A 164 2.09 0.18 -28.91
CA ILE A 164 0.88 1.01 -28.96
C ILE A 164 0.36 1.20 -27.54
N LEU A 165 -0.04 2.43 -27.24
CA LEU A 165 -0.83 2.77 -26.04
C LEU A 165 -2.25 3.13 -26.46
N GLU A 166 -3.24 2.56 -25.78
CA GLU A 166 -4.66 2.81 -26.07
C GLU A 166 -5.45 3.09 -24.79
N VAL A 167 -6.39 4.02 -24.88
CA VAL A 167 -7.40 4.25 -23.84
C VAL A 167 -8.80 4.03 -24.42
N LYS A 168 -9.60 3.19 -23.77
CA LYS A 168 -10.96 2.80 -24.18
C LYS A 168 -11.98 3.00 -23.07
N GLY A 169 -13.27 3.08 -23.41
CA GLY A 169 -14.38 3.17 -22.47
C GLY A 169 -14.67 4.58 -21.96
N ASP A 170 -15.29 4.68 -20.79
CA ASP A 170 -15.90 5.91 -20.27
C ASP A 170 -14.87 6.87 -19.68
N VAL A 171 -14.20 7.63 -20.55
CA VAL A 171 -13.25 8.67 -20.16
C VAL A 171 -13.30 9.87 -21.12
N GLU A 172 -12.98 11.06 -20.61
CA GLU A 172 -12.93 12.34 -21.32
C GLU A 172 -11.60 13.06 -21.07
N GLU A 173 -11.29 14.11 -21.85
CA GLU A 173 -10.11 14.99 -21.66
C GLU A 173 -8.77 14.23 -21.53
N ILE A 174 -8.59 13.16 -22.32
CA ILE A 174 -7.44 12.26 -22.19
C ILE A 174 -6.14 12.97 -22.56
N GLY A 175 -5.17 12.95 -21.64
CA GLY A 175 -3.78 13.33 -21.87
C GLY A 175 -2.84 12.16 -21.59
N MET A 176 -1.70 12.14 -22.26
CA MET A 176 -0.63 11.17 -22.01
C MET A 176 0.71 11.89 -22.08
N GLU A 177 1.51 11.72 -21.02
CA GLU A 177 2.87 12.25 -20.93
C GLU A 177 3.87 11.09 -20.78
N ARG A 178 4.84 11.01 -21.70
CA ARG A 178 5.99 10.10 -21.58
C ARG A 178 7.16 10.85 -20.95
N THR A 179 7.75 10.29 -19.90
CA THR A 179 8.95 10.83 -19.24
C THR A 179 9.95 9.72 -18.92
N ILE A 180 11.22 10.08 -18.78
CA ILE A 180 12.21 9.23 -18.12
C ILE A 180 12.34 9.75 -16.70
N VAL A 181 12.07 8.90 -15.72
CA VAL A 181 12.07 9.29 -14.31
C VAL A 181 13.22 8.61 -13.57
N GLN A 182 13.75 9.33 -12.57
CA GLN A 182 14.73 8.80 -11.61
C GLN A 182 14.07 8.39 -10.29
N SER A 183 12.77 8.66 -10.15
CA SER A 183 12.00 8.32 -8.96
C SER A 183 10.52 8.14 -9.26
N TYR A 184 9.85 7.37 -8.41
CA TYR A 184 8.43 7.08 -8.49
C TYR A 184 7.82 6.85 -7.09
N PRO A 185 6.53 7.20 -6.87
CA PRO A 185 5.61 7.84 -7.82
C PRO A 185 5.83 9.35 -7.92
N ARG A 186 5.40 9.96 -9.03
CA ARG A 186 5.25 11.42 -9.12
C ARG A 186 4.15 11.85 -8.15
N ARG A 187 4.52 12.60 -7.11
CA ARG A 187 3.57 13.08 -6.10
C ARG A 187 2.72 14.23 -6.63
N LEU A 188 1.43 14.13 -6.37
CA LEU A 188 0.46 15.23 -6.43
C LEU A 188 0.33 15.87 -5.04
N ALA A 189 -0.28 17.05 -4.95
CA ALA A 189 -0.42 17.82 -3.70
C ALA A 189 -1.12 17.01 -2.60
N GLU A 190 -2.15 16.26 -2.96
CA GLU A 190 -2.92 15.37 -2.07
C GLU A 190 -2.13 14.17 -1.55
N SER A 191 -1.08 13.77 -2.28
CA SER A 191 -0.22 12.62 -1.97
C SER A 191 1.15 13.02 -1.41
N ALA A 192 1.40 14.33 -1.27
CA ALA A 192 2.67 14.87 -0.82
C ALA A 192 2.94 14.49 0.65
N ALA A 193 4.20 14.26 0.97
CA ALA A 193 4.60 14.05 2.35
C ALA A 193 4.36 15.30 3.20
N ARG A 194 4.01 15.06 4.47
CA ARG A 194 3.70 16.10 5.44
C ARG A 194 4.87 16.28 6.39
N SER A 195 5.20 17.50 6.76
CA SER A 195 6.17 17.70 7.85
C SER A 195 5.62 17.12 9.14
N ILE A 196 6.42 16.31 9.83
CA ILE A 196 6.11 15.86 11.18
C ILE A 196 6.43 17.01 12.14
N ASP A 197 5.44 17.37 12.96
CA ASP A 197 5.64 18.40 13.99
C ASP A 197 6.62 17.87 15.04
N ALA A 198 7.64 18.67 15.34
CA ALA A 198 8.66 18.38 16.32
C ALA A 198 8.38 19.18 17.60
N HIS A 199 8.03 18.49 18.68
CA HIS A 199 7.83 19.07 20.01
C HIS A 199 9.09 18.86 20.86
N LEU A 200 10.15 19.60 20.53
CA LEU A 200 11.48 19.46 21.13
C LEU A 200 11.89 20.64 22.04
N ASP A 201 11.05 21.68 22.14
CA ASP A 201 11.42 22.97 22.76
C ASP A 201 11.13 23.05 24.27
N SER A 202 10.84 21.93 24.95
CA SER A 202 10.75 21.98 26.41
C SER A 202 12.15 22.08 27.00
N GLU A 203 12.50 23.24 27.57
CA GLU A 203 13.77 23.47 28.27
C GLU A 203 13.97 22.57 29.51
N GLU A 204 12.97 21.78 29.88
CA GLU A 204 13.04 20.78 30.95
C GLU A 204 13.10 19.37 30.35
N ASP A 205 14.30 18.76 30.36
CA ASP A 205 14.51 17.32 30.09
C ASP A 205 13.94 16.41 31.20
N GLU A 206 13.24 16.99 32.18
CA GLU A 206 12.78 16.33 33.39
C GLU A 206 11.28 16.56 33.65
N VAL A 207 10.55 15.49 33.95
CA VAL A 207 9.12 15.55 34.32
C VAL A 207 8.88 15.07 35.75
N ASP A 208 7.97 15.74 36.46
CA ASP A 208 7.56 15.36 37.81
C ASP A 208 6.87 13.98 37.82
N CYS A 209 7.13 13.19 38.88
CA CYS A 209 6.58 11.84 39.04
C CYS A 209 5.04 11.79 39.07
N ASN A 210 4.37 12.90 39.43
CA ASN A 210 2.91 13.04 39.44
C ASN A 210 2.30 13.34 38.05
N VAL A 211 3.10 13.85 37.11
CA VAL A 211 2.67 14.10 35.71
C VAL A 211 2.60 12.80 34.91
N ASN A 212 3.30 11.75 35.36
CA ASN A 212 3.25 10.39 34.80
C ASN A 212 1.82 9.78 34.83
N LYS A 213 0.94 10.27 35.72
CA LYS A 213 -0.49 9.91 35.78
C LYS A 213 -1.42 10.74 34.89
N ASN A 214 -0.94 11.83 34.28
CA ASN A 214 -1.75 12.74 33.45
C ASN A 214 -1.27 12.85 31.98
N ILE A 215 -0.02 12.45 31.66
CA ILE A 215 0.36 12.13 30.27
C ILE A 215 -0.39 10.86 29.81
N THR A 216 -0.86 10.07 30.77
CA THR A 216 -1.71 8.90 30.60
C THR A 216 -3.18 9.31 30.47
N ASN A 217 -3.84 8.84 29.40
CA ASN A 217 -5.31 8.72 29.28
C ASN A 217 -6.18 9.90 28.85
N THR A 218 -5.70 10.83 28.03
CA THR A 218 -6.64 11.66 27.24
C THR A 218 -6.58 11.31 25.77
N ILE A 219 -6.93 10.06 25.44
CA ILE A 219 -7.48 9.76 24.11
C ILE A 219 -8.85 10.47 24.10
N PRO A 220 -9.04 11.52 23.29
CA PRO A 220 -10.30 12.25 23.27
C PRO A 220 -11.47 11.28 23.06
N HIS A 221 -12.52 11.40 23.88
CA HIS A 221 -13.69 10.50 23.80
C HIS A 221 -14.31 10.44 22.40
N GLU A 222 -14.26 11.57 21.70
CA GLU A 222 -14.61 11.73 20.28
C GLU A 222 -13.87 10.75 19.33
N TRP A 223 -12.61 10.40 19.61
CA TRP A 223 -11.83 9.47 18.79
C TRP A 223 -12.23 8.00 18.99
N CYS A 224 -12.92 7.70 20.09
CA CYS A 224 -13.43 6.36 20.41
C CYS A 224 -14.77 6.05 19.71
N LEU A 225 -15.48 7.06 19.18
CA LEU A 225 -16.78 6.89 18.54
C LEU A 225 -16.65 6.19 17.18
N ILE A 226 -17.52 5.20 16.93
CA ILE A 226 -17.71 4.59 15.60
C ILE A 226 -18.90 5.30 14.98
N ASN A 227 -18.66 6.24 14.07
CA ASN A 227 -19.77 6.83 13.31
C ASN A 227 -20.32 5.79 12.32
N SER A 228 -21.42 5.13 12.67
CA SER A 228 -22.22 4.39 11.71
C SER A 228 -22.98 5.40 10.85
N LYS A 229 -22.57 5.59 9.59
CA LYS A 229 -23.46 6.25 8.61
C LYS A 229 -24.59 5.29 8.28
N LEU A 230 -25.63 5.28 9.11
CA LEU A 230 -26.95 4.82 8.71
C LEU A 230 -27.61 5.97 7.96
N SER A 231 -28.23 5.62 6.83
CA SER A 231 -28.90 6.52 5.90
C SER A 231 -29.84 7.50 6.59
N ASP A 232 -29.77 8.78 6.22
CA ASP A 232 -30.97 9.60 6.04
C ASP A 232 -30.72 10.84 5.19
N ASN A 233 -31.71 11.12 4.33
CA ASN A 233 -31.75 12.24 3.40
C ASN A 233 -32.03 13.56 4.14
N SER A 234 -31.07 14.49 4.23
CA SER A 234 -31.29 15.97 4.32
C SER A 234 -29.97 16.74 4.54
N PRO A 235 -29.92 18.07 4.26
CA PRO A 235 -28.78 18.70 3.62
C PRO A 235 -27.67 19.17 4.57
N LYS A 236 -26.44 19.06 4.05
CA LYS A 236 -25.16 19.71 4.42
C LYS A 236 -25.23 20.66 5.64
N ASN A 237 -24.92 20.12 6.82
CA ASN A 237 -24.33 20.89 7.91
C ASN A 237 -22.80 20.78 7.83
N ASN A 238 -22.13 21.94 7.97
CA ASN A 238 -20.68 22.07 8.03
C ASN A 238 -20.10 21.13 9.10
N CYS A 239 -19.52 20.03 8.65
CA CYS A 239 -18.76 19.12 9.50
C CYS A 239 -17.42 19.79 9.81
N ASN A 240 -17.18 20.08 11.09
CA ASN A 240 -15.87 20.52 11.58
C ASN A 240 -14.78 19.57 11.06
N THR A 241 -13.72 20.16 10.51
CA THR A 241 -12.68 19.51 9.71
C THR A 241 -11.70 18.64 10.50
N SER A 242 -11.89 18.51 11.82
CA SER A 242 -11.01 17.77 12.75
C SER A 242 -11.24 16.25 12.78
N ASP A 243 -12.34 15.73 12.19
CA ASP A 243 -12.74 14.31 12.32
C ASP A 243 -12.17 13.38 11.21
N LEU A 244 -11.48 13.94 10.21
CA LEU A 244 -11.05 13.21 9.02
C LEU A 244 -9.78 12.36 9.21
N GLY A 245 -8.99 12.59 10.28
CA GLY A 245 -7.73 11.87 10.51
C GLY A 245 -6.68 12.11 9.41
N LEU A 246 -5.52 11.46 9.53
CA LEU A 246 -4.47 11.48 8.52
C LEU A 246 -4.76 10.42 7.44
N THR A 247 -4.66 10.82 6.17
CA THR A 247 -4.86 9.92 5.02
C THR A 247 -3.77 8.87 4.95
N LEU A 248 -4.17 7.62 4.65
CA LEU A 248 -3.24 6.53 4.36
C LEU A 248 -3.13 6.32 2.84
N PRO A 249 -1.94 5.99 2.31
CA PRO A 249 -0.70 5.85 3.06
C PRO A 249 -0.17 7.19 3.55
N TYR A 250 0.37 7.21 4.77
CA TYR A 250 0.93 8.41 5.36
C TYR A 250 2.43 8.48 5.08
N TYR A 251 2.88 9.65 4.61
CA TYR A 251 4.29 9.99 4.48
C TYR A 251 4.58 11.22 5.34
N GLY A 252 5.41 11.06 6.34
CA GLY A 252 5.86 12.12 7.23
C GLY A 252 7.34 12.43 7.00
N THR A 253 7.69 13.67 6.67
CA THR A 253 9.09 14.11 6.58
C THR A 253 9.59 14.56 7.95
N LEU A 254 10.78 14.12 8.31
CA LEU A 254 11.47 14.48 9.53
C LEU A 254 12.55 15.52 9.24
N LEU A 255 12.87 16.34 10.24
CA LEU A 255 14.05 17.20 10.18
C LEU A 255 15.32 16.32 10.10
N PRO A 256 16.38 16.77 9.41
CA PRO A 256 17.62 16.00 9.32
C PRO A 256 18.21 15.69 10.71
N LYS A 257 18.65 14.43 10.91
CA LYS A 257 19.26 13.97 12.17
C LYS A 257 18.37 14.24 13.39
N SER A 258 17.06 14.07 13.23
CA SER A 258 16.08 14.35 14.28
C SER A 258 15.77 13.15 15.16
N LEU A 259 15.94 11.92 14.66
CA LEU A 259 15.86 10.68 15.43
C LEU A 259 17.19 10.45 16.17
N LYS A 260 17.22 10.77 17.46
CA LYS A 260 18.39 10.68 18.33
C LYS A 260 17.99 10.13 19.69
N GLU A 261 18.98 9.63 20.42
CA GLU A 261 18.78 9.12 21.77
C GLU A 261 18.00 10.11 22.64
N GLY A 262 17.02 9.60 23.38
CA GLY A 262 16.14 10.43 24.22
C GLY A 262 14.99 11.11 23.47
N ARG A 263 14.77 10.76 22.20
CA ARG A 263 13.59 11.19 21.42
C ARG A 263 12.73 10.00 21.04
N CYS A 264 11.46 10.24 20.78
CA CYS A 264 10.56 9.23 20.27
C CYS A 264 9.64 9.76 19.17
N LEU A 265 9.34 8.89 18.21
CA LEU A 265 8.27 9.10 17.26
C LEU A 265 6.98 8.57 17.89
N LYS A 266 6.02 9.45 18.13
CA LYS A 266 4.72 9.10 18.68
C LYS A 266 3.66 9.06 17.58
N ILE A 267 2.90 7.97 17.54
CA ILE A 267 1.88 7.68 16.54
C ILE A 267 0.58 7.35 17.27
N GLU A 268 -0.43 8.20 17.08
CA GLU A 268 -1.74 8.05 17.68
C GLU A 268 -2.77 7.73 16.61
N GLY A 269 -3.55 6.69 16.87
CA GLY A 269 -4.50 6.17 15.91
C GLY A 269 -5.41 5.12 16.49
N ARG A 270 -6.08 4.40 15.59
CA ARG A 270 -7.00 3.32 15.92
C ARG A 270 -6.82 2.17 14.94
N VAL A 271 -6.85 0.95 15.47
CA VAL A 271 -6.88 -0.27 14.64
C VAL A 271 -8.26 -0.42 14.01
N ARG A 272 -8.33 -0.81 12.74
CA ARG A 272 -9.62 -1.12 12.07
C ARG A 272 -10.31 -2.31 12.73
N LEU A 273 -11.59 -2.51 12.41
CA LEU A 273 -12.43 -3.56 13.02
C LEU A 273 -12.05 -4.97 12.59
N LEU A 274 -11.52 -5.13 11.38
CA LEU A 274 -11.10 -6.42 10.82
C LEU A 274 -9.66 -6.29 10.30
N PRO A 275 -8.68 -6.07 11.19
CA PRO A 275 -7.32 -5.82 10.77
C PRO A 275 -6.64 -7.12 10.36
N HIS A 276 -5.97 -7.12 9.22
CA HIS A 276 -5.03 -8.16 8.83
C HIS A 276 -3.62 -7.75 9.23
N SER A 277 -3.19 -6.55 8.83
CA SER A 277 -1.89 -6.00 9.22
C SER A 277 -1.81 -4.50 8.97
N PHE A 278 -0.89 -3.85 9.66
CA PHE A 278 -0.36 -2.56 9.25
C PHE A 278 1.15 -2.55 9.45
N TYR A 279 1.83 -1.59 8.87
CA TYR A 279 3.26 -1.44 9.09
C TYR A 279 3.69 0.02 9.10
N ILE A 280 4.82 0.23 9.77
CA ILE A 280 5.52 1.51 9.89
C ILE A 280 6.94 1.28 9.38
N ASN A 281 7.36 2.09 8.41
CA ASN A 281 8.73 2.16 7.96
C ASN A 281 9.35 3.46 8.45
N LEU A 282 10.53 3.36 9.07
CA LEU A 282 11.47 4.45 9.19
C LEU A 282 12.48 4.29 8.05
N GLN A 283 12.39 5.19 7.06
CA GLN A 283 13.08 5.03 5.79
C GLN A 283 13.76 6.32 5.32
N GLN A 284 14.67 6.16 4.37
CA GLN A 284 15.32 7.25 3.67
C GLN A 284 14.59 7.51 2.35
N GLY A 285 13.95 8.67 2.25
CA GLY A 285 13.15 9.11 1.13
C GLY A 285 11.70 8.60 1.14
N GLN A 286 10.85 9.29 0.38
CA GLN A 286 9.42 9.03 0.22
C GLN A 286 9.06 8.27 -1.07
N ASN A 287 10.07 7.90 -1.87
CA ASN A 287 9.87 7.21 -3.14
C ASN A 287 9.71 5.70 -2.90
N ILE A 288 9.08 5.01 -3.85
CA ILE A 288 8.93 3.54 -3.88
C ILE A 288 9.93 2.94 -4.87
N TRP A 289 10.29 3.69 -5.93
CA TRP A 289 11.37 3.32 -6.84
C TRP A 289 12.31 4.51 -7.06
N PRO A 290 13.64 4.33 -7.01
CA PRO A 290 14.33 3.15 -6.47
C PRO A 290 13.86 2.81 -5.06
N HIS A 291 13.90 1.53 -4.69
CA HIS A 291 13.36 1.09 -3.41
C HIS A 291 14.08 1.84 -2.27
N PRO A 292 13.34 2.45 -1.33
CA PRO A 292 13.96 3.22 -0.26
C PRO A 292 14.77 2.31 0.67
N ILE A 293 15.81 2.87 1.29
CA ILE A 293 16.46 2.21 2.41
C ILE A 293 15.49 2.27 3.60
N ILE A 294 15.19 1.13 4.21
CA ILE A 294 14.32 1.04 5.38
C ILE A 294 15.19 0.66 6.58
N ALA A 295 15.45 1.61 7.47
CA ALA A 295 16.24 1.36 8.68
C ALA A 295 15.47 0.53 9.71
N PHE A 296 14.14 0.69 9.73
CA PHE A 296 13.27 -0.08 10.60
C PHE A 296 11.90 -0.28 9.96
N HIS A 297 11.53 -1.53 9.72
CA HIS A 297 10.21 -1.97 9.31
C HIS A 297 9.54 -2.67 10.49
N LEU A 298 8.45 -2.10 11.00
CA LEU A 298 7.64 -2.68 12.06
C LEU A 298 6.30 -3.11 11.47
N ASN A 299 5.96 -4.39 11.53
CA ASN A 299 4.74 -4.94 10.94
C ASN A 299 4.00 -5.89 11.89
N PRO A 300 3.04 -5.37 12.66
CA PRO A 300 2.07 -6.20 13.38
C PRO A 300 1.11 -6.90 12.40
N ARG A 301 1.05 -8.24 12.50
CA ARG A 301 0.12 -9.11 11.77
C ARG A 301 -0.85 -9.74 12.76
N PHE A 302 -2.13 -9.44 12.61
CA PHE A 302 -3.17 -9.88 13.54
C PHE A 302 -3.61 -11.31 13.19
N SER A 303 -3.61 -12.19 14.19
CA SER A 303 -4.08 -13.57 13.98
C SER A 303 -5.61 -13.60 13.84
N GLN A 304 -6.10 -14.42 12.92
CA GLN A 304 -7.54 -14.73 12.77
C GLN A 304 -7.97 -15.94 13.62
N THR A 305 -7.09 -16.53 14.42
CA THR A 305 -7.41 -17.78 15.13
C THR A 305 -8.59 -17.62 16.10
N SER A 306 -9.58 -18.51 15.93
CA SER A 306 -10.84 -18.59 16.66
C SER A 306 -10.71 -18.89 18.17
N ASN A 307 -9.49 -19.14 18.67
CA ASN A 307 -9.23 -19.60 20.05
C ASN A 307 -8.77 -18.50 21.02
N GLY A 308 -9.29 -17.28 20.89
CA GLY A 308 -9.68 -16.52 22.09
C GLY A 308 -8.64 -15.66 22.82
N ALA A 309 -7.68 -15.02 22.13
CA ALA A 309 -6.99 -13.87 22.72
C ALA A 309 -7.04 -12.67 21.77
N ILE A 310 -8.08 -11.85 21.93
CA ILE A 310 -8.27 -10.61 21.17
C ILE A 310 -7.01 -9.74 21.33
N GLY A 311 -6.28 -9.56 20.23
CA GLY A 311 -5.14 -8.67 20.03
C GLY A 311 -3.72 -9.21 20.24
N LYS A 312 -3.53 -10.54 20.34
CA LYS A 312 -2.20 -11.11 20.04
C LYS A 312 -1.86 -10.83 18.58
N ALA A 313 -0.62 -10.42 18.33
CA ALA A 313 -0.11 -10.18 16.98
C ALA A 313 1.27 -10.81 16.82
N ILE A 314 1.56 -11.31 15.62
CA ILE A 314 2.92 -11.60 15.21
C ILE A 314 3.54 -10.28 14.79
N VAL A 315 4.50 -9.79 15.56
CA VAL A 315 5.22 -8.56 15.27
C VAL A 315 6.49 -8.93 14.49
N CYS A 316 6.47 -8.62 13.20
CA CYS A 316 7.64 -8.73 12.33
C CYS A 316 8.45 -7.42 12.39
N ARG A 317 9.76 -7.54 12.59
CA ARG A 317 10.72 -6.43 12.54
C ARG A 317 11.81 -6.75 11.54
N ASN A 318 12.18 -5.79 10.69
CA ASN A 318 13.24 -5.98 9.71
C ASN A 318 13.86 -4.64 9.26
N ALA A 319 14.88 -4.69 8.43
CA ALA A 319 15.44 -3.56 7.70
C ALA A 319 15.58 -3.94 6.21
N TRP A 320 15.59 -2.94 5.33
CA TRP A 320 15.89 -3.10 3.91
C TRP A 320 17.09 -2.24 3.53
N TYR A 321 18.16 -2.88 3.08
CA TYR A 321 19.37 -2.22 2.58
C TYR A 321 20.13 -3.17 1.65
N ASN A 322 21.08 -2.62 0.87
CA ASN A 322 21.84 -3.38 -0.12
C ASN A 322 20.97 -4.18 -1.11
N GLY A 323 19.77 -3.67 -1.44
CA GLY A 323 18.87 -4.27 -2.42
C GLY A 323 18.01 -5.42 -1.91
N GLY A 324 17.94 -5.67 -0.60
CA GLY A 324 17.11 -6.74 -0.04
C GLY A 324 16.67 -6.52 1.40
N TRP A 325 15.71 -7.33 1.84
CA TRP A 325 15.35 -7.47 3.26
C TRP A 325 16.49 -8.15 4.01
N ALA A 326 16.79 -7.66 5.21
CA ALA A 326 17.67 -8.34 6.14
C ALA A 326 16.96 -9.54 6.81
N GLN A 327 17.60 -10.14 7.81
CA GLN A 327 17.00 -11.22 8.58
C GLN A 327 15.82 -10.70 9.39
N GLU A 328 14.63 -11.27 9.13
CA GLU A 328 13.40 -10.87 9.81
C GLU A 328 13.35 -11.42 11.24
N GLU A 329 13.08 -10.54 12.20
CA GLU A 329 12.80 -10.91 13.58
C GLU A 329 11.29 -11.03 13.80
N ARG A 330 10.83 -12.18 14.28
CA ARG A 330 9.40 -12.47 14.51
C ARG A 330 9.16 -12.78 15.97
N SER A 331 8.15 -12.13 16.56
CA SER A 331 7.73 -12.40 17.94
C SER A 331 6.21 -12.44 18.03
N GLU A 332 5.66 -13.45 18.69
CA GLU A 332 4.25 -13.48 19.04
C GLU A 332 4.05 -12.74 20.38
N LEU A 333 3.40 -11.58 20.33
CA LEU A 333 3.33 -10.66 21.46
C LEU A 333 1.88 -10.26 21.75
N ASP A 334 1.58 -10.05 23.03
CA ASP A 334 0.40 -9.30 23.44
C ASP A 334 0.70 -7.80 23.29
N THR A 335 0.30 -7.24 22.14
CA THR A 335 0.66 -5.86 21.77
C THR A 335 -0.29 -4.80 22.33
N ASN A 336 -1.40 -5.20 22.97
CA ASN A 336 -2.57 -4.32 23.24
C ASN A 336 -3.18 -3.64 22.00
N LEU A 337 -2.74 -3.93 20.78
CA LEU A 337 -3.40 -3.49 19.55
C LEU A 337 -4.63 -4.40 19.35
N ARG A 338 -5.80 -3.87 19.68
CA ARG A 338 -7.08 -4.60 19.59
C ARG A 338 -7.92 -4.05 18.44
N PRO A 339 -8.65 -4.88 17.68
CA PRO A 339 -9.55 -4.40 16.63
C PRO A 339 -10.51 -3.32 17.15
N GLY A 340 -10.61 -2.22 16.40
CA GLY A 340 -11.47 -1.10 16.75
C GLY A 340 -11.02 -0.25 17.94
N ARG A 341 -9.90 -0.56 18.62
CA ARG A 341 -9.40 0.23 19.73
C ARG A 341 -8.37 1.26 19.28
N THR A 342 -8.34 2.35 20.01
CA THR A 342 -7.33 3.39 19.91
C THR A 342 -5.99 2.89 20.47
N PHE A 343 -4.90 3.45 19.98
CA PHE A 343 -3.55 3.16 20.44
C PHE A 343 -2.70 4.43 20.43
N CYS A 344 -1.74 4.47 21.34
CA CYS A 344 -0.59 5.34 21.29
C CYS A 344 0.66 4.47 21.14
N LEU A 345 1.31 4.52 19.99
CA LEU A 345 2.54 3.79 19.71
C LEU A 345 3.71 4.77 19.76
N ALA A 346 4.74 4.45 20.53
CA ALA A 346 5.98 5.22 20.58
C ALA A 346 7.14 4.36 20.07
N ILE A 347 7.90 4.89 19.10
CA ILE A 347 9.19 4.33 18.67
C ILE A 347 10.28 5.21 19.27
N VAL A 348 10.95 4.70 20.30
CA VAL A 348 11.98 5.41 21.05
C VAL A 348 13.34 5.09 20.45
N CYS A 349 14.15 6.13 20.25
CA CYS A 349 15.55 5.95 19.90
C CYS A 349 16.34 5.77 21.19
N SER A 350 16.86 4.57 21.42
CA SER A 350 17.80 4.28 22.51
C SER A 350 19.25 4.45 22.02
N HIS A 351 20.22 4.10 22.86
CA HIS A 351 21.63 4.11 22.50
C HIS A 351 21.97 3.19 21.31
N ASP A 352 21.33 2.02 21.19
CA ASP A 352 21.69 0.98 20.20
C ASP A 352 20.51 0.35 19.45
N SER A 353 19.27 0.76 19.74
CA SER A 353 18.05 0.13 19.22
C SER A 353 16.87 1.08 19.08
N PHE A 354 15.93 0.70 18.21
CA PHE A 354 14.58 1.21 18.26
C PHE A 354 13.78 0.40 19.26
N GLU A 355 13.22 1.05 20.28
CA GLU A 355 12.32 0.42 21.23
C GLU A 355 10.88 0.81 20.93
N VAL A 356 9.98 -0.16 20.97
CA VAL A 356 8.57 0.02 20.61
C VAL A 356 7.70 -0.15 21.84
N TYR A 357 6.90 0.88 22.12
CA TYR A 357 5.92 0.90 23.20
C TYR A 357 4.52 1.07 22.61
N VAL A 358 3.54 0.38 23.18
CA VAL A 358 2.12 0.57 22.87
C VAL A 358 1.37 0.82 24.16
N ASN A 359 0.67 1.95 24.23
CA ASN A 359 -0.06 2.39 25.43
C ASN A 359 0.84 2.38 26.67
N ASN A 360 2.06 2.90 26.51
CA ASN A 360 3.12 2.99 27.53
C ASN A 360 3.67 1.64 28.01
N GLN A 361 3.29 0.53 27.40
CA GLN A 361 3.86 -0.78 27.68
C GLN A 361 4.95 -1.09 26.65
N PHE A 362 6.13 -1.50 27.12
CA PHE A 362 7.19 -2.01 26.26
C PHE A 362 6.71 -3.27 25.54
N ILE A 363 6.87 -3.28 24.21
CA ILE A 363 6.46 -4.40 23.35
C ILE A 363 7.69 -5.15 22.85
N THR A 364 8.65 -4.44 22.26
CA THR A 364 9.80 -5.05 21.58
C THR A 364 10.89 -4.03 21.29
N GLU A 365 12.10 -4.51 21.00
CA GLU A 365 13.22 -3.71 20.52
C GLU A 365 13.72 -4.22 19.16
N PHE A 366 14.48 -3.41 18.44
CA PHE A 366 15.17 -3.78 17.21
C PHE A 366 16.51 -3.05 17.16
N LYS A 367 17.62 -3.81 17.21
CA LYS A 367 18.97 -3.23 17.19
C LYS A 367 19.23 -2.49 15.88
N TYR A 368 19.93 -1.37 15.96
CA TYR A 368 20.21 -0.54 14.78
C TYR A 368 21.03 -1.32 13.75
N GLN A 369 20.38 -1.70 12.65
CA GLN A 369 21.08 -2.20 11.46
C GLN A 369 21.56 -1.04 10.57
N ILE A 370 20.86 0.10 10.64
CA ILE A 370 21.17 1.34 9.94
C ILE A 370 21.10 2.47 10.96
N LYS A 371 22.02 3.45 10.85
CA LYS A 371 22.07 4.59 11.76
C LYS A 371 20.77 5.42 11.68
N PRO A 372 20.18 5.81 12.83
CA PRO A 372 18.98 6.65 12.85
C PRO A 372 19.10 7.97 12.08
N ASP A 373 20.32 8.53 12.01
CA ASP A 373 20.64 9.76 11.26
C ASP A 373 20.29 9.69 9.75
N MET A 374 20.18 8.49 9.18
CA MET A 374 19.85 8.29 7.76
C MET A 374 18.34 8.39 7.48
N ILE A 375 17.51 8.37 8.52
CA ILE A 375 16.06 8.37 8.40
C ILE A 375 15.57 9.81 8.27
N ASP A 376 14.83 10.08 7.20
CA ASP A 376 14.18 11.37 6.95
C ASP A 376 12.67 11.23 6.69
N THR A 377 12.17 9.99 6.59
CA THR A 377 10.79 9.72 6.20
C THR A 377 10.17 8.61 7.04
N VAL A 378 8.99 8.89 7.59
CA VAL A 378 8.10 7.91 8.22
C VAL A 378 7.02 7.53 7.22
N TYR A 379 6.89 6.25 6.92
CA TYR A 379 5.83 5.74 6.05
C TYR A 379 4.93 4.77 6.80
N ILE A 380 3.62 4.98 6.76
CA ILE A 380 2.65 4.16 7.49
C ILE A 380 1.54 3.72 6.54
N GLN A 381 1.22 2.42 6.53
CA GLN A 381 0.15 1.85 5.71
C GLN A 381 -0.49 0.64 6.39
N GLY A 382 -1.76 0.38 6.04
CA GLY A 382 -2.49 -0.84 6.40
C GLY A 382 -3.73 -0.54 7.24
N ASP A 383 -4.09 -1.49 8.10
CA ASP A 383 -5.39 -1.53 8.77
C ASP A 383 -5.51 -0.65 10.03
N VAL A 384 -5.20 0.64 9.87
CA VAL A 384 -5.34 1.66 10.91
C VAL A 384 -6.07 2.91 10.39
N LYS A 385 -6.57 3.74 11.32
CA LYS A 385 -6.91 5.15 11.12
C LYS A 385 -5.90 5.95 11.94
N LEU A 386 -5.24 6.92 11.34
CA LEU A 386 -4.26 7.76 12.01
C LEU A 386 -4.88 9.10 12.38
N TRP A 387 -4.45 9.67 13.51
CA TRP A 387 -4.85 11.00 13.94
C TRP A 387 -3.67 11.94 14.07
N LYS A 388 -2.57 11.46 14.65
CA LYS A 388 -1.41 12.28 14.94
C LYS A 388 -0.11 11.49 14.82
N VAL A 389 0.91 12.13 14.25
CA VAL A 389 2.28 11.62 14.20
C VAL A 389 3.19 12.79 14.58
N THR A 390 3.94 12.65 15.67
CA THR A 390 4.81 13.71 16.22
C THR A 390 6.17 13.16 16.60
N LEU A 391 7.17 14.04 16.55
CA LEU A 391 8.47 13.79 17.14
C LEU A 391 8.52 14.49 18.50
N GLU A 392 8.75 13.73 19.57
CA GLU A 392 8.71 14.21 20.95
C GLU A 392 10.02 13.89 21.69
N LEU A 393 10.30 14.65 22.75
CA LEU A 393 11.30 14.25 23.74
C LEU A 393 10.78 13.07 24.58
N ASN A 394 11.69 12.19 24.99
CA ASN A 394 11.45 11.15 25.99
C ASN A 394 12.11 11.58 27.31
N PRO A 395 11.47 12.45 28.12
CA PRO A 395 12.11 13.10 29.25
C PRO A 395 12.43 12.11 30.38
N ILE A 396 13.37 12.51 31.24
CA ILE A 396 13.76 11.81 32.46
C ILE A 396 12.72 12.08 33.56
N ILE A 397 12.42 11.07 34.37
CA ILE A 397 11.56 11.21 35.53
C ILE A 397 12.38 11.77 36.68
N LYS A 398 11.98 12.94 37.19
CA LYS A 398 12.64 13.61 38.34
C LYS A 398 12.81 12.63 39.50
N GLY A 399 14.05 12.53 39.98
CA GLY A 399 14.42 11.68 41.12
C GLY A 399 14.52 10.18 40.84
N LYS A 400 14.40 9.72 39.58
CA LYS A 400 14.54 8.29 39.24
C LYS A 400 15.63 7.97 38.22
N ASN A 401 16.24 8.97 37.58
CA ASN A 401 17.24 8.81 36.49
C ASN A 401 16.82 7.87 35.34
N ILE A 402 15.51 7.61 35.20
CA ILE A 402 14.93 6.78 34.14
C ILE A 402 14.03 7.64 33.25
N ARG A 403 13.94 7.35 31.96
CA ARG A 403 13.03 8.05 31.04
C ARG A 403 11.59 7.55 31.16
N ILE A 404 10.62 8.33 30.67
CA ILE A 404 9.20 7.94 30.64
C ILE A 404 9.05 6.58 29.96
N TYR A 405 9.60 6.46 28.75
CA TYR A 405 9.78 5.18 28.08
C TYR A 405 11.16 4.66 28.46
N HIS A 406 11.18 3.63 29.30
CA HIS A 406 12.39 2.89 29.68
C HIS A 406 12.11 1.39 29.52
N ASN A 407 13.09 0.68 28.98
CA ASN A 407 12.98 -0.75 28.75
C ASN A 407 13.11 -1.49 30.09
N PRO A 408 12.07 -2.17 30.59
CA PRO A 408 12.10 -2.81 31.90
C PRO A 408 13.06 -4.02 31.97
N LEU A 409 13.55 -4.51 30.82
CA LEU A 409 14.52 -5.61 30.75
C LEU A 409 15.94 -5.16 31.10
N TYR A 410 16.22 -3.86 31.03
CA TYR A 410 17.48 -3.26 31.47
C TYR A 410 17.26 -2.57 32.82
N THR A 411 17.29 -3.34 33.91
CA THR A 411 17.43 -2.75 35.24
C THR A 411 18.90 -2.40 35.46
N GLU A 412 19.19 -1.19 35.95
CA GLU A 412 20.53 -0.79 36.42
C GLU A 412 20.94 -1.64 37.63
N GLU A 413 21.39 -2.87 37.38
CA GLU A 413 22.31 -3.62 38.23
C GLU A 413 23.51 -4.03 37.36
N SER A 414 24.40 -3.07 37.10
CA SER A 414 25.74 -3.32 36.57
C SER A 414 26.71 -2.28 37.05
#